data_AF-A0A9Q1HJG2-F1
#
_entry.id   AF-A0A9Q1HJG2-F1
#
_cell.length_a   1.000
_cell.length_b   1.000
_cell.length_c   1.000
_cell.angle_alpha   90.00
_cell.angle_beta   90.00
_cell.angle_gamma   90.00
#
_symmetry.space_group_name_H-M   'P 1'
#
loop_
_entity.id
_entity.type
_entity.pdbx_description
1 polymer ?
#
loop_
_entity_poly.entity_id
_entity_poly.type
_entity_poly.pdbx_seq_one_letter_code
_entity_poly.pdbx_strand_id
1 'polypeptide(L)'
;MPPVNRNEPDVNVFLNSMLRFYAQASNANARNLNEVEYYNRHAADYLDSIQTLAVRAEELASHSGDDSFVTLANDILHIVDIVQALVGRLEQQQMQCEMTEGTPPFTCPTMRNIGPGRPKFIITQEQLEYLRELGFKWQKISELLGVSARTVRNVRHELGMAVGSNHDNISDLEVDREVRNVLAVNTRCGQTRMRGALMARGWRIQVSRIRASLQRVDPVGVALRRRHSIARRTYNVPAPNSLW
;
A
#
# COMPACT_ATOMS: atom_id res chain seq x y z
N MET A 1 -28.65 30.44 20.70
CA MET A 1 -27.69 29.33 20.58
C MET A 1 -27.53 29.02 19.10
N PRO A 2 -26.34 29.19 18.50
CA PRO A 2 -26.12 28.77 17.13
C PRO A 2 -26.01 27.23 17.06
N PRO A 3 -26.35 26.62 15.92
CA PRO A 3 -26.36 25.16 15.77
C PRO A 3 -24.91 24.62 15.75
N VAL A 4 -24.63 23.68 16.65
CA VAL A 4 -23.36 22.94 16.67
C VAL A 4 -23.26 22.09 15.41
N ASN A 5 -22.28 22.41 14.58
CA ASN A 5 -22.01 21.77 13.30
C ASN A 5 -21.43 20.37 13.53
N ARG A 6 -22.22 19.30 13.33
CA ARG A 6 -21.85 17.90 13.63
C ARG A 6 -20.76 17.31 12.70
N ASN A 7 -20.27 18.07 11.74
CA ASN A 7 -19.32 17.61 10.71
C ASN A 7 -17.98 18.35 10.73
N GLU A 8 -17.70 19.19 11.72
CA GLU A 8 -16.34 19.70 11.92
C GLU A 8 -15.48 18.62 12.56
N PRO A 9 -14.28 18.31 12.01
CA PRO A 9 -13.33 17.44 12.69
C PRO A 9 -12.96 18.10 14.02
N ASP A 10 -13.53 17.57 15.10
CA ASP A 10 -13.30 18.09 16.44
C ASP A 10 -11.86 17.75 16.86
N VAL A 11 -11.05 18.80 17.04
CA VAL A 11 -9.67 18.70 17.52
C VAL A 11 -9.61 17.92 18.84
N ASN A 12 -10.63 18.04 19.71
CA ASN A 12 -10.69 17.27 20.94
C ASN A 12 -10.85 15.77 20.69
N VAL A 13 -11.62 15.38 19.68
CA VAL A 13 -11.77 13.97 19.30
C VAL A 13 -10.44 13.42 18.79
N PHE A 14 -9.73 14.20 17.96
CA PHE A 14 -8.40 13.83 17.48
C PHE A 14 -7.40 13.67 18.64
N LEU A 15 -7.29 14.66 19.53
CA LEU A 15 -6.38 14.62 20.67
C LEU A 15 -6.70 13.47 21.64
N ASN A 16 -7.98 13.21 21.90
CA ASN A 16 -8.40 12.07 22.73
C ASN A 16 -8.08 10.72 22.08
N SER A 17 -8.22 10.62 20.75
CA SER A 17 -7.84 9.41 20.00
C SER A 17 -6.34 9.16 20.10
N MET A 18 -5.54 10.21 19.92
CA MET A 18 -4.08 10.17 20.03
C MET A 18 -3.61 9.78 21.44
N LEU A 19 -4.21 10.34 22.49
CA LEU A 19 -3.90 9.99 23.88
C LEU A 19 -4.21 8.52 24.19
N ARG A 20 -5.37 8.03 23.75
CA ARG A 20 -5.75 6.61 23.92
C ARG A 20 -4.79 5.69 23.18
N PHE A 21 -4.44 6.06 21.95
CA PHE A 21 -3.46 5.33 21.16
C PHE A 21 -2.10 5.26 21.87
N TYR A 22 -1.59 6.40 22.33
CA TYR A 22 -0.31 6.46 23.03
C TYR A 22 -0.32 5.58 24.29
N ALA A 23 -1.37 5.64 25.11
CA ALA A 23 -1.50 4.81 26.32
C ALA A 23 -1.54 3.29 26.02
N GLN A 24 -2.07 2.90 24.86
CA GLN A 24 -2.06 1.51 24.40
C GLN A 24 -0.68 1.12 23.88
N ALA A 25 -0.10 1.93 23.00
CA ALA A 25 1.20 1.67 22.36
C ALA A 25 2.39 1.75 23.34
N SER A 26 2.30 2.57 24.39
CA SER A 26 3.36 2.67 25.41
C SER A 26 3.49 1.41 26.25
N ASN A 27 2.38 0.68 26.44
CA ASN A 27 2.31 -0.52 27.28
C ASN A 27 2.28 -1.82 26.46
N ALA A 28 2.16 -1.71 25.14
CA ALA A 28 2.15 -2.86 24.25
C ALA A 28 3.57 -3.41 24.06
N ASN A 29 3.84 -4.58 24.63
CA ASN A 29 4.83 -5.49 24.06
C ASN A 29 4.09 -6.25 22.94
N ALA A 30 4.08 -5.67 21.74
CA ALA A 30 3.37 -6.23 20.60
C ALA A 30 3.84 -7.67 20.37
N ARG A 31 2.89 -8.60 20.30
CA ARG A 31 3.17 -10.04 20.36
C ARG A 31 3.32 -10.67 18.97
N ASN A 32 2.94 -9.94 17.92
CA ASN A 32 2.98 -10.37 16.52
C ASN A 32 3.26 -9.18 15.60
N LEU A 33 3.73 -9.47 14.38
CA LEU A 33 4.10 -8.43 13.39
C LEU A 33 2.93 -7.51 13.00
N ASN A 34 1.70 -8.04 12.93
CA ASN A 34 0.51 -7.29 12.53
C ASN A 34 0.15 -6.18 13.53
N GLU A 35 0.28 -6.44 14.84
CA GLU A 35 0.06 -5.43 15.88
C GLU A 35 1.12 -4.34 15.79
N VAL A 36 2.39 -4.70 15.62
CA VAL A 36 3.49 -3.73 15.46
C VAL A 36 3.25 -2.85 14.23
N GLU A 37 2.90 -3.44 13.09
CA GLU A 37 2.64 -2.70 11.84
C GLU A 37 1.45 -1.74 12.00
N TYR A 38 0.40 -2.16 12.70
CA TYR A 38 -0.74 -1.30 13.03
C TYR A 38 -0.30 -0.09 13.87
N TYR A 39 0.46 -0.30 14.95
CA TYR A 39 0.94 0.78 15.80
C TYR A 39 1.90 1.72 15.04
N ASN A 40 2.82 1.18 14.25
CA ASN A 40 3.75 1.99 13.45
C ASN A 40 3.03 2.90 12.45
N ARG A 41 2.04 2.38 11.73
CA ARG A 41 1.27 3.18 10.77
C ARG A 41 0.53 4.34 11.44
N HIS A 42 -0.17 4.06 12.54
CA HIS A 42 -0.92 5.09 13.25
C HIS A 42 -0.02 6.11 13.96
N ALA A 43 1.12 5.68 14.51
CA ALA A 43 2.08 6.59 15.13
C ALA A 43 2.67 7.58 14.10
N ALA A 44 2.95 7.12 12.87
CA ALA A 44 3.42 7.97 11.79
C ALA A 44 2.36 9.01 11.37
N ASP A 45 1.09 8.61 11.26
CA ASP A 45 -0.02 9.51 10.91
C ASP A 45 -0.22 10.61 11.98
N TYR A 46 -0.11 10.26 13.27
CA TYR A 46 -0.17 11.22 14.37
C TYR A 46 1.06 12.15 14.38
N LEU A 47 2.26 11.63 14.11
CA LEU A 47 3.49 12.42 14.08
C LEU A 47 3.42 13.53 13.01
N ASP A 48 2.98 13.22 11.80
CA ASP A 48 2.80 14.20 10.71
C ASP A 48 1.81 15.31 11.10
N SER A 49 0.72 14.91 11.77
CA SER A 49 -0.31 15.83 12.26
C SER A 49 0.22 16.76 13.37
N ILE A 50 0.96 16.24 14.36
CA ILE A 50 1.54 17.04 15.45
C ILE A 50 2.65 17.96 14.92
N GLN A 51 3.51 17.48 14.03
CA GLN A 51 4.56 18.30 13.39
C GLN A 51 3.96 19.46 12.60
N THR A 52 2.86 19.21 11.88
CA THR A 52 2.11 20.27 11.20
C THR A 52 1.59 21.31 12.19
N LEU A 53 1.08 20.89 13.35
CA LEU A 53 0.64 21.81 14.41
C LEU A 53 1.80 22.60 15.01
N ALA A 54 2.97 21.99 15.21
CA ALA A 54 4.17 22.67 15.72
C ALA A 54 4.60 23.81 14.80
N VAL A 55 4.71 23.54 13.49
CA VAL A 55 5.07 24.54 12.47
C VAL A 55 4.07 25.70 12.46
N ARG A 56 2.77 25.41 12.58
CA ARG A 56 1.74 26.46 12.64
C ARG A 56 1.79 27.28 13.93
N ALA A 57 2.09 26.65 15.07
CA ALA A 57 2.23 27.35 16.34
C ALA A 57 3.45 28.30 16.33
N GLU A 58 4.57 27.88 15.76
CA GLU A 58 5.78 28.71 15.57
C GLU A 58 5.53 29.89 14.61
N GLU A 59 4.85 29.63 13.49
CA GLU A 59 4.43 30.68 12.56
C GLU A 59 3.56 31.72 13.27
N LEU A 60 2.56 31.28 14.05
CA LEU A 60 1.68 32.19 14.78
C LEU A 60 2.44 32.99 15.83
N ALA A 61 3.33 32.35 16.61
CA ALA A 61 4.18 33.01 17.59
C ALA A 61 5.05 34.12 16.96
N SER A 62 5.54 33.88 15.75
CA SER A 62 6.35 34.84 14.99
C SER A 62 5.57 36.08 14.53
N HIS A 63 4.24 35.96 14.33
CA HIS A 63 3.39 37.06 13.84
C HIS A 63 2.66 37.82 14.95
N SER A 64 2.33 37.15 16.06
CA SER A 64 1.53 37.75 17.15
C SER A 64 2.38 38.36 18.27
N GLY A 65 3.63 37.92 18.45
CA GLY A 65 4.51 38.37 19.54
C GLY A 65 4.02 37.98 20.94
N ASP A 66 3.12 36.99 21.02
CA ASP A 66 2.47 36.54 22.25
C ASP A 66 3.16 35.26 22.77
N ASP A 67 3.72 35.37 23.97
CA ASP A 67 4.47 34.31 24.67
C ASP A 67 3.63 33.04 24.92
N SER A 68 2.30 33.14 24.87
CA SER A 68 1.42 31.97 24.99
C SER A 68 1.56 31.00 23.80
N PHE A 69 1.76 31.51 22.58
CA PHE A 69 2.00 30.67 21.40
C PHE A 69 3.40 30.08 21.39
N VAL A 70 4.39 30.79 21.93
CA VAL A 70 5.76 30.27 22.14
C VAL A 70 5.73 29.10 23.11
N THR A 71 5.02 29.24 24.23
CA THR A 71 4.84 28.17 25.21
C THR A 71 4.14 26.95 24.59
N LEU A 72 3.06 27.18 23.84
CA LEU A 72 2.35 26.12 23.13
C LEU A 72 3.23 25.39 22.11
N ALA A 73 4.06 26.11 21.34
CA ALA A 73 4.98 25.51 20.38
C ALA A 73 5.99 24.59 21.07
N ASN A 74 6.57 25.02 22.19
CA ASN A 74 7.49 24.21 22.99
C ASN A 74 6.83 22.94 23.55
N ASP A 75 5.58 23.05 24.04
CA ASP A 75 4.82 21.91 24.52
C ASP A 75 4.52 20.90 23.39
N ILE A 76 4.18 21.39 22.21
CA ILE A 76 3.95 20.53 21.03
C ILE A 76 5.25 19.85 20.60
N LEU A 77 6.38 20.55 20.58
CA LEU A 77 7.68 19.97 20.26
C LEU A 77 8.08 18.87 21.25
N HIS A 78 7.82 19.07 22.54
CA HIS A 78 8.04 18.04 23.55
C HIS A 78 7.17 16.79 23.30
N ILE A 79 5.92 16.97 22.85
CA ILE A 79 5.05 15.85 22.43
C ILE A 79 5.62 15.15 21.19
N VAL A 80 6.18 15.90 20.22
CA VAL A 80 6.86 15.32 19.05
C VAL A 80 7.99 14.41 19.48
N ASP A 81 8.86 14.85 20.38
CA ASP A 81 9.98 14.04 20.88
C ASP A 81 9.51 12.74 21.55
N ILE A 82 8.44 12.83 22.36
CA ILE A 82 7.82 11.66 23.00
C ILE A 82 7.29 10.65 21.96
N VAL A 83 6.59 11.14 20.93
CA VAL A 83 6.02 10.28 19.88
C VAL A 83 7.14 9.69 19.01
N GLN A 84 8.19 10.45 18.69
CA GLN A 84 9.36 9.94 17.97
C GLN A 84 10.07 8.83 18.75
N ALA A 85 10.23 8.98 20.07
CA ALA A 85 10.78 7.93 20.93
C ALA A 85 9.90 6.67 20.96
N LEU A 86 8.58 6.82 20.86
CA LEU A 86 7.66 5.69 20.71
C LEU A 86 7.82 5.00 19.35
N VAL A 87 7.87 5.76 18.25
CA VAL A 87 8.10 5.24 16.89
C VAL A 87 9.39 4.44 16.83
N GLY A 88 10.50 4.99 17.32
CA GLY A 88 11.79 4.28 17.32
C GLY A 88 11.76 2.98 18.12
N ARG A 89 10.98 2.90 19.20
CA ARG A 89 10.79 1.66 19.96
C ARG A 89 9.97 0.62 19.21
N LEU A 90 8.89 1.06 18.54
CA LEU A 90 8.04 0.18 17.74
C LEU A 90 8.78 -0.34 16.50
N GLU A 91 9.64 0.46 15.87
CA GLU A 91 10.55 0.02 14.79
C GLU A 91 11.54 -1.04 15.27
N GLN A 92 12.12 -0.88 16.46
CA GLN A 92 12.99 -1.89 17.06
C GLN A 92 12.25 -3.19 17.36
N GLN A 93 11.02 -3.10 17.89
CA GLN A 93 10.17 -4.27 18.10
C GLN A 93 9.81 -4.96 16.77
N GLN A 94 9.54 -4.19 15.71
CA GLN A 94 9.26 -4.73 14.38
C GLN A 94 10.45 -5.56 13.89
N MET A 95 11.66 -5.01 13.97
CA MET A 95 12.87 -5.71 13.57
C MET A 95 13.10 -7.00 14.37
N GLN A 96 12.81 -7.00 15.68
CA GLN A 96 12.89 -8.19 16.53
C GLN A 96 11.81 -9.24 16.18
N CYS A 97 10.59 -8.82 15.86
CA CYS A 97 9.52 -9.69 15.40
C CYS A 97 9.84 -10.27 14.01
N GLU A 98 10.39 -9.48 13.08
CA GLU A 98 10.81 -9.97 11.76
C GLU A 98 11.92 -11.02 11.86
N MET A 99 12.80 -10.93 12.87
CA MET A 99 13.81 -11.94 13.14
C MET A 99 13.28 -13.22 13.80
N THR A 100 12.21 -13.12 14.61
CA THR A 100 11.62 -14.28 15.32
C THR A 100 10.48 -14.96 14.53
N GLU A 101 9.72 -14.19 13.74
CA GLU A 101 8.68 -14.64 12.80
C GLU A 101 9.18 -14.73 11.34
N GLY A 102 10.50 -14.59 11.14
CA GLY A 102 11.16 -14.79 9.86
C GLY A 102 11.03 -16.24 9.41
N THR A 103 9.88 -16.59 8.86
CA THR A 103 9.70 -17.86 8.18
C THR A 103 10.77 -17.88 7.09
N PRO A 104 11.72 -18.84 7.10
CA PRO A 104 12.76 -18.88 6.09
C PRO A 104 12.08 -18.86 4.71
N PRO A 105 12.66 -18.15 3.72
CA PRO A 105 12.06 -18.05 2.40
C PRO A 105 11.69 -19.45 1.93
N PHE A 106 10.42 -19.60 1.51
CA PHE A 106 9.88 -20.88 1.12
C PHE A 106 10.83 -21.53 0.10
N THR A 107 11.31 -22.72 0.44
CA THR A 107 12.18 -23.50 -0.42
C THR A 107 11.36 -24.66 -0.98
N CYS A 108 11.17 -24.69 -2.29
CA CYS A 108 10.48 -25.80 -2.94
C CYS A 108 11.12 -27.15 -2.54
N PRO A 109 10.32 -28.12 -2.05
CA PRO A 109 10.84 -29.44 -1.74
C PRO A 109 11.40 -30.11 -3.00
N THR A 110 12.39 -30.98 -2.81
CA THR A 110 12.99 -31.75 -3.91
C THR A 110 12.75 -33.23 -3.73
N MET A 111 12.50 -33.92 -4.84
CA MET A 111 12.40 -35.37 -4.88
C MET A 111 13.80 -35.94 -5.11
N ARG A 112 14.18 -36.91 -4.27
CA ARG A 112 15.45 -37.63 -4.42
C ARG A 112 15.36 -38.51 -5.66
N ASN A 113 16.26 -38.28 -6.62
CA ASN A 113 16.35 -39.14 -7.80
C ASN A 113 16.97 -40.49 -7.42
N ILE A 114 16.52 -41.55 -8.08
CA ILE A 114 17.06 -42.92 -7.92
C ILE A 114 18.43 -43.06 -8.62
N GLY A 115 18.79 -42.14 -9.53
CA GLY A 115 20.06 -42.12 -10.27
C GLY A 115 20.89 -40.84 -10.08
N PRO A 116 22.06 -40.74 -10.73
CA PRO A 116 22.92 -39.56 -10.65
C PRO A 116 22.25 -38.31 -11.23
N GLY A 117 22.44 -37.16 -10.59
CA GLY A 117 21.94 -35.86 -11.06
C GLY A 117 21.37 -34.98 -9.95
N ARG A 118 21.04 -33.73 -10.30
CA ARG A 118 20.42 -32.76 -9.38
C ARG A 118 18.98 -33.20 -9.03
N PRO A 119 18.58 -33.19 -7.75
CA PRO A 119 17.21 -33.49 -7.33
C PRO A 119 16.17 -32.62 -8.05
N LYS A 120 15.03 -33.22 -8.43
CA LYS A 120 13.94 -32.51 -9.13
C LYS A 120 13.08 -31.75 -8.12
N PHE A 121 12.69 -30.52 -8.42
CA PHE A 121 11.73 -29.78 -7.59
C PHE A 121 10.34 -30.38 -7.69
N ILE A 122 9.65 -30.49 -6.56
CA ILE A 122 8.26 -30.92 -6.46
C ILE A 122 7.40 -29.66 -6.52
N ILE A 123 6.82 -29.41 -7.69
CA ILE A 123 5.90 -28.29 -7.95
C ILE A 123 4.67 -28.90 -8.61
N THR A 124 3.50 -28.76 -7.98
CA THR A 124 2.26 -29.34 -8.50
C THR A 124 1.56 -28.37 -9.45
N GLN A 125 0.61 -28.89 -10.24
CA GLN A 125 -0.21 -28.06 -11.12
C GLN A 125 -1.09 -27.11 -10.32
N GLU A 126 -1.73 -27.59 -9.26
CA GLU A 126 -2.63 -26.83 -8.40
C GLU A 126 -1.90 -25.64 -7.75
N GLN A 127 -0.64 -25.83 -7.34
CA GLN A 127 0.19 -24.74 -6.80
C GLN A 127 0.43 -23.64 -7.84
N LEU A 128 0.75 -24.01 -9.08
CA LEU A 128 0.97 -23.03 -10.15
C LEU A 128 -0.34 -22.34 -10.55
N GLU A 129 -1.44 -23.08 -10.62
CA GLU A 129 -2.77 -22.53 -10.91
C GLU A 129 -3.22 -21.54 -9.83
N TYR A 130 -3.11 -21.92 -8.56
CA TYR A 130 -3.43 -21.04 -7.43
C TYR A 130 -2.62 -19.73 -7.46
N LEU A 131 -1.30 -19.81 -7.65
CA LEU A 131 -0.47 -18.60 -7.73
C LEU A 131 -0.79 -17.76 -8.97
N ARG A 132 -1.18 -18.41 -10.08
CA ARG A 132 -1.66 -17.72 -11.27
C ARG A 132 -3.03 -17.07 -11.03
N GLU A 133 -3.86 -17.67 -10.19
CA GLU A 133 -5.17 -17.16 -9.79
C GLU A 133 -5.07 -15.90 -8.93
N LEU A 134 -4.09 -15.86 -8.03
CA LEU A 134 -3.72 -14.66 -7.27
C LEU A 134 -3.18 -13.52 -8.17
N GLY A 135 -2.97 -13.77 -9.47
CA GLY A 135 -2.55 -12.77 -10.43
C GLY A 135 -1.04 -12.60 -10.55
N PHE A 136 -0.23 -13.46 -9.91
CA PHE A 136 1.22 -13.38 -10.00
C PHE A 136 1.74 -13.75 -11.39
N LYS A 137 2.67 -12.95 -11.92
CA LYS A 137 3.38 -13.29 -13.15
C LYS A 137 4.32 -14.47 -12.90
N TRP A 138 4.64 -15.25 -13.94
CA TRP A 138 5.55 -16.39 -13.85
C TRP A 138 6.92 -16.07 -13.21
N GLN A 139 7.46 -14.87 -13.44
CA GLN A 139 8.67 -14.40 -12.76
C GLN A 139 8.47 -14.32 -11.25
N LYS A 140 7.38 -13.68 -10.80
CA LYS A 140 7.06 -13.58 -9.38
C LYS A 140 6.78 -14.95 -8.76
N ILE A 141 6.13 -15.84 -9.49
CA ILE A 141 5.92 -17.23 -9.06
C ILE A 141 7.26 -17.93 -8.84
N SER A 142 8.25 -17.73 -9.71
CA SER A 142 9.57 -18.34 -9.51
C SER A 142 10.29 -17.82 -8.26
N GLU A 143 10.15 -16.51 -7.96
CA GLU A 143 10.65 -15.92 -6.71
C GLU A 143 9.95 -16.50 -5.48
N LEU A 144 8.62 -16.58 -5.51
CA LEU A 144 7.81 -17.12 -4.39
C LEU A 144 8.10 -18.59 -4.10
N LEU A 145 8.41 -19.37 -5.13
CA LEU A 145 8.75 -20.79 -5.02
C LEU A 145 10.25 -21.02 -4.72
N GLY A 146 11.08 -19.98 -4.70
CA GLY A 146 12.52 -20.10 -4.48
C GLY A 146 13.25 -20.87 -5.59
N VAL A 147 12.75 -20.82 -6.83
CA VAL A 147 13.31 -21.54 -7.99
C VAL A 147 13.60 -20.60 -9.15
N SER A 148 14.37 -21.07 -10.14
CA SER A 148 14.61 -20.28 -11.34
C SER A 148 13.34 -20.18 -12.21
N ALA A 149 13.17 -19.05 -12.91
CA ALA A 149 12.10 -18.91 -13.91
C ALA A 149 12.16 -19.99 -15.01
N ARG A 150 13.34 -20.55 -15.28
CA ARG A 150 13.53 -21.69 -16.18
C ARG A 150 12.88 -22.97 -15.63
N THR A 151 13.01 -23.22 -14.33
CA THR A 151 12.38 -24.35 -13.64
C THR A 151 10.87 -24.30 -13.79
N VAL A 152 10.25 -23.15 -13.48
CA VAL A 152 8.79 -22.98 -13.61
C VAL A 152 8.32 -23.19 -15.05
N ARG A 153 9.08 -22.70 -16.05
CA ARG A 153 8.76 -22.91 -17.46
C ARG A 153 8.81 -24.39 -17.85
N ASN A 154 9.82 -25.13 -17.40
CA ASN A 154 9.96 -26.55 -17.69
C ASN A 154 8.83 -27.35 -17.06
N VAL A 155 8.55 -27.12 -15.77
CA VAL A 155 7.45 -27.79 -15.06
C VAL A 155 6.11 -27.51 -15.75
N ARG A 156 5.85 -26.25 -16.12
CA ARG A 156 4.65 -25.87 -16.87
C ARG A 156 4.49 -26.66 -18.17
N HIS A 157 5.59 -26.82 -18.92
CA HIS A 157 5.59 -27.59 -20.17
C HIS A 157 5.36 -29.08 -19.92
N GLU A 158 6.00 -29.66 -18.89
CA GLU A 158 5.80 -31.05 -18.49
C GLU A 158 4.36 -31.33 -18.06
N LEU A 159 3.71 -30.38 -17.39
CA LEU A 159 2.31 -30.46 -16.98
C LEU A 159 1.31 -30.13 -18.10
N GLY A 160 1.77 -29.78 -19.31
CA GLY A 160 0.90 -29.45 -20.44
C GLY A 160 0.02 -28.21 -20.21
N MET A 161 0.40 -27.31 -19.29
CA MET A 161 -0.43 -26.14 -18.96
C MET A 161 -0.50 -25.17 -20.14
N ALA A 162 -1.72 -24.72 -20.47
CA ALA A 162 -1.99 -23.88 -21.62
C ALA A 162 -1.04 -22.66 -21.72
N VAL A 163 -0.46 -22.44 -22.90
CA VAL A 163 0.35 -21.25 -23.24
C VAL A 163 -0.60 -20.10 -23.62
N GLY A 164 -1.45 -19.69 -22.66
CA GLY A 164 -2.50 -18.70 -22.87
C GLY A 164 -2.26 -17.36 -22.18
N SER A 165 -2.91 -16.32 -22.68
CA SER A 165 -2.96 -15.02 -22.01
C SER A 165 -3.74 -15.15 -20.70
N ASN A 166 -3.25 -14.52 -19.63
CA ASN A 166 -3.87 -14.54 -18.30
C ASN A 166 -5.19 -13.74 -18.22
N HIS A 167 -5.81 -13.44 -19.35
CA HIS A 167 -6.98 -12.58 -19.44
C HIS A 167 -8.22 -13.41 -19.76
N ASP A 168 -9.32 -13.03 -19.14
CA ASP A 168 -10.59 -13.70 -19.35
C ASP A 168 -11.18 -13.33 -20.70
N ASN A 169 -11.85 -14.30 -21.33
CA ASN A 169 -12.56 -14.08 -22.58
C ASN A 169 -13.93 -13.46 -22.31
N ILE A 170 -13.94 -12.19 -21.92
CA ILE A 170 -15.15 -11.38 -21.69
C ILE A 170 -15.43 -10.50 -22.89
N SER A 171 -16.69 -10.22 -23.22
CA SER A 171 -17.04 -9.31 -24.34
C SER A 171 -16.85 -7.83 -23.97
N ASP A 172 -16.66 -6.96 -24.96
CA ASP A 172 -16.49 -5.51 -24.70
C ASP A 172 -17.72 -4.89 -24.02
N LEU A 173 -18.93 -5.39 -24.31
CA LEU A 173 -20.18 -4.95 -23.68
C LEU A 173 -20.23 -5.30 -22.19
N GLU A 174 -19.78 -6.50 -21.82
CA GLU A 174 -19.70 -6.92 -20.42
C GLU A 174 -18.60 -6.16 -19.67
N VAL A 175 -17.45 -5.90 -20.31
CA VAL A 175 -16.42 -5.02 -19.73
C VAL A 175 -17.01 -3.65 -19.43
N ASP A 176 -17.75 -3.06 -20.38
CA ASP A 176 -18.39 -1.76 -20.19
C ASP A 176 -19.42 -1.79 -19.05
N ARG A 177 -20.16 -2.89 -18.88
CA ARG A 177 -21.08 -3.09 -17.74
C ARG A 177 -20.33 -3.09 -16.42
N GLU A 178 -19.26 -3.89 -16.29
CA GLU A 178 -18.49 -3.95 -15.04
C GLU A 178 -17.78 -2.63 -14.73
N VAL A 179 -17.30 -1.92 -15.74
CA VAL A 179 -16.74 -0.57 -15.59
C VAL A 179 -17.78 0.41 -15.06
N ARG A 180 -19.02 0.39 -15.57
CA ARG A 180 -20.13 1.20 -15.01
C ARG A 180 -20.40 0.86 -13.54
N ASN A 181 -20.42 -0.42 -13.19
CA ASN A 181 -20.64 -0.86 -11.81
C ASN A 181 -19.54 -0.33 -10.87
N VAL A 182 -18.28 -0.31 -11.33
CA VAL A 182 -17.17 0.26 -10.54
C VAL A 182 -17.33 1.77 -10.40
N LEU A 183 -17.66 2.48 -11.48
CA LEU A 183 -17.82 3.94 -11.48
C LEU A 183 -19.01 4.42 -10.66
N ALA A 184 -20.07 3.60 -10.53
CA ALA A 184 -21.20 3.87 -9.65
C ALA A 184 -20.78 3.96 -8.17
N VAL A 185 -19.78 3.17 -7.75
CA VAL A 185 -19.23 3.21 -6.39
C VAL A 185 -18.15 4.29 -6.26
N ASN A 186 -17.30 4.46 -7.27
CA ASN A 186 -16.23 5.46 -7.27
C ASN A 186 -16.08 6.13 -8.63
N THR A 187 -16.71 7.29 -8.78
CA THR A 187 -16.75 8.07 -10.04
C THR A 187 -15.35 8.55 -10.48
N ARG A 188 -14.39 8.69 -9.56
CA ARG A 188 -13.02 9.15 -9.86
C ARG A 188 -12.06 7.98 -10.15
N CYS A 189 -12.55 6.75 -10.30
CA CYS A 189 -11.73 5.55 -10.50
C CYS A 189 -10.99 5.57 -11.85
N GLY A 190 -9.69 5.87 -11.84
CA GLY A 190 -8.83 5.88 -13.04
C GLY A 190 -8.41 4.48 -13.50
N GLN A 191 -7.75 4.36 -14.65
CA GLN A 191 -7.36 3.08 -15.28
C GLN A 191 -6.70 2.08 -14.30
N THR A 192 -5.75 2.52 -13.49
CA THR A 192 -5.04 1.64 -12.53
C THR A 192 -5.96 1.11 -11.43
N ARG A 193 -6.78 2.00 -10.83
CA ARG A 193 -7.75 1.60 -9.80
C ARG A 193 -8.86 0.74 -10.40
N MET A 194 -9.28 1.04 -11.63
CA MET A 194 -10.29 0.28 -12.36
C MET A 194 -9.82 -1.15 -12.58
N ARG A 195 -8.56 -1.34 -13.00
CA ARG A 195 -7.96 -2.67 -13.13
C ARG A 195 -7.98 -3.43 -11.80
N GLY A 196 -7.58 -2.79 -10.70
CA GLY A 196 -7.62 -3.42 -9.38
C GLY A 196 -9.04 -3.81 -8.96
N ALA A 197 -10.02 -2.92 -9.17
CA ALA A 197 -11.41 -3.17 -8.83
C ALA A 197 -12.08 -4.27 -9.69
N LEU A 198 -11.65 -4.43 -10.93
CA LEU A 198 -12.08 -5.53 -11.80
C LEU A 198 -11.44 -6.85 -11.37
N MET A 199 -10.14 -6.84 -11.03
CA MET A 199 -9.45 -8.02 -10.48
C MET A 199 -10.06 -8.49 -9.17
N ALA A 200 -10.44 -7.57 -8.28
CA ALA A 200 -11.14 -7.90 -7.03
C ALA A 200 -12.53 -8.52 -7.25
N ARG A 201 -13.14 -8.28 -8.42
CA ARG A 201 -14.38 -8.93 -8.86
C ARG A 201 -14.15 -10.23 -9.65
N GLY A 202 -12.90 -10.69 -9.74
CA GLY A 202 -12.53 -11.92 -10.46
C GLY A 202 -12.17 -11.72 -11.93
N TRP A 203 -12.20 -10.49 -12.46
CA TRP A 203 -11.93 -10.23 -13.88
C TRP A 203 -10.48 -9.82 -14.15
N ARG A 204 -9.80 -10.56 -15.03
CA ARG A 204 -8.49 -10.22 -15.59
C ARG A 204 -8.66 -9.72 -17.01
N ILE A 205 -8.71 -8.41 -17.20
CA ILE A 205 -8.95 -7.78 -18.50
C ILE A 205 -7.67 -7.06 -18.96
N GLN A 206 -7.39 -7.06 -20.27
CA GLN A 206 -6.27 -6.31 -20.83
C GLN A 206 -6.40 -4.81 -20.51
N VAL A 207 -5.28 -4.17 -20.17
CA VAL A 207 -5.23 -2.73 -19.87
C VAL A 207 -5.75 -1.87 -21.03
N SER A 208 -5.47 -2.28 -22.27
CA SER A 208 -5.98 -1.62 -23.48
C SER A 208 -7.51 -1.65 -23.56
N ARG A 209 -8.14 -2.79 -23.22
CA ARG A 209 -9.60 -2.93 -23.21
C ARG A 209 -10.25 -2.15 -22.09
N ILE A 210 -9.66 -2.15 -20.89
CA ILE A 210 -10.13 -1.29 -19.78
C ILE A 210 -10.08 0.19 -20.19
N ARG A 211 -8.99 0.62 -20.85
CA ARG A 211 -8.86 1.99 -21.34
C ARG A 211 -9.91 2.33 -22.40
N ALA A 212 -10.13 1.44 -23.36
CA ALA A 212 -11.15 1.61 -24.39
C ALA A 212 -12.55 1.69 -23.78
N SER A 213 -12.85 0.80 -22.82
CA SER A 213 -14.10 0.79 -22.07
C SER A 213 -14.33 2.07 -21.29
N LEU A 214 -13.33 2.56 -20.54
CA LEU A 214 -13.40 3.84 -19.85
C LEU A 214 -13.66 5.01 -20.81
N GLN A 215 -13.08 4.97 -22.01
CA GLN A 215 -13.32 6.01 -23.02
C GLN A 215 -14.74 5.93 -23.61
N ARG A 216 -15.34 4.74 -23.69
CA ARG A 216 -16.75 4.56 -24.13
C ARG A 216 -17.75 4.92 -23.03
N VAL A 217 -17.47 4.55 -21.79
CA VAL A 217 -18.38 4.70 -20.63
C VAL A 217 -18.30 6.09 -20.01
N ASP A 218 -17.10 6.65 -19.87
CA ASP A 218 -16.86 7.95 -19.22
C ASP A 218 -15.85 8.80 -20.04
N PRO A 219 -16.21 9.21 -21.26
CA PRO A 219 -15.32 10.02 -22.10
C PRO A 219 -14.96 11.36 -21.43
N VAL A 220 -15.90 11.97 -20.71
CA VAL A 220 -15.73 13.27 -20.04
C VAL A 220 -14.77 13.15 -18.86
N GLY A 221 -14.98 12.20 -17.95
CA GLY A 221 -14.09 12.01 -16.80
C GLY A 221 -12.70 11.53 -17.23
N VAL A 222 -12.57 10.77 -18.32
CA VAL A 222 -11.26 10.48 -18.93
C VAL A 222 -10.58 11.76 -19.44
N ALA A 223 -11.30 12.62 -20.16
CA ALA A 223 -10.76 13.88 -20.68
C ALA A 223 -10.33 14.84 -19.55
N LEU A 224 -11.16 15.01 -18.52
CA LEU A 224 -10.86 15.84 -17.35
C LEU A 224 -9.60 15.34 -16.62
N ARG A 225 -9.45 14.02 -16.46
CA ARG A 225 -8.26 13.43 -15.83
C ARG A 225 -6.98 13.63 -16.65
N ARG A 226 -7.06 13.59 -17.98
CA ARG A 226 -5.92 13.92 -18.85
C ARG A 226 -5.53 15.39 -18.75
N ARG A 227 -6.53 16.28 -18.66
CA ARG A 227 -6.30 17.73 -18.52
C ARG A 227 -5.69 18.09 -17.17
N HIS A 228 -6.14 17.47 -16.08
CA HIS A 228 -5.63 17.67 -14.72
C HIS A 228 -4.35 16.86 -14.45
N SER A 229 -3.46 16.72 -15.44
CA SER A 229 -2.13 16.19 -15.18
C SER A 229 -1.44 17.08 -14.16
N ILE A 230 -0.94 16.51 -13.08
CA ILE A 230 -0.17 17.23 -12.07
C ILE A 230 0.99 17.92 -12.80
N ALA A 231 1.04 19.26 -12.70
CA ALA A 231 2.18 20.01 -13.20
C ALA A 231 3.41 19.58 -12.41
N ARG A 232 4.42 19.03 -13.09
CA ARG A 232 5.70 18.77 -12.44
C ARG A 232 6.29 20.10 -12.02
N ARG A 233 6.61 20.23 -10.72
CA ARG A 233 7.35 21.38 -10.21
C ARG A 233 8.75 21.34 -10.81
N THR A 234 9.16 22.43 -11.45
CA THR A 234 10.56 22.60 -11.84
C THR A 234 11.31 23.02 -10.59
N TYR A 235 12.06 22.10 -10.00
CA TYR A 235 12.94 22.41 -8.89
C TYR A 235 14.23 23.02 -9.47
N ASN A 236 14.52 24.27 -9.09
CA ASN A 236 15.83 24.85 -9.30
C ASN A 236 16.62 24.67 -8.00
N VAL A 237 17.70 23.90 -8.08
CA VAL A 237 18.57 23.61 -6.94
C VAL A 237 19.96 24.20 -7.21
N PRO A 238 20.59 24.88 -6.24
CA PRO A 238 21.89 25.54 -6.45
C PRO A 238 23.01 24.58 -6.86
N ALA A 239 22.93 23.32 -6.42
CA ALA A 239 23.88 22.26 -6.73
C ALA A 239 23.21 20.87 -6.54
N PRO A 240 23.78 19.80 -7.14
CA PRO A 240 23.41 18.42 -6.80
C PRO A 240 23.46 18.19 -5.28
N ASN A 241 22.46 17.50 -4.72
CA ASN A 241 22.30 17.21 -3.28
C ASN A 241 22.03 18.38 -2.32
N SER A 242 21.67 19.56 -2.80
CA SER A 242 21.36 20.70 -1.90
C SER A 242 20.08 20.55 -1.07
N LEU A 243 19.28 19.49 -1.29
CA LEU A 243 18.03 19.20 -0.57
C LEU A 243 18.10 17.88 0.22
N TRP A 244 19.30 17.35 0.44
CA TRP A 244 19.55 16.10 1.17
C TRP A 244 20.06 16.39 2.57
#